data_AF-A0A2S7IHA2-F1
#
_entry.id   AF-A0A2S7IHA2-F1
#
_cell.length_a   1.000
_cell.length_b   1.000
_cell.length_c   1.000
_cell.angle_alpha   90.00
_cell.angle_beta   90.00
_cell.angle_gamma   90.00
#
_symmetry.space_group_name_H-M   'P 1'
#
loop_
_entity.id
_entity.type
_entity.pdbx_description
1 polymer ?
#
loop_
_entity_poly.entity_id
_entity_poly.type
_entity_poly.pdbx_seq_one_letter_code
_entity_poly.pdbx_strand_id
1 'polypeptide(L)'
;MKNKAFLWILLLALVGLAGWFFYQRYAEKNANPVSGLKPRVGVSIAEIHSITDSKMDVNLKVLIDNPLPLGLSIQDFAYTVRVDGVKIAESDYAKPIELKAQDSSVVTVPTQIKLDAFSSIAKKGEARGQDSATYQIAALFHLAKPFLGKDTLRLEAEKRLPLFHLPEIQLVGYDVEKFRLKNTDLDLQIRFINKNDFDISFKDMTYSVDLGKEGNTIRGQSSGVTIVPARSNKVYTIPVQLTVGKMLKASVQMLFKGKDFPYALHLDCKMASTNDMLKNSQMKTVIRGNLEDIEGLKKTVEVKPKKD
;
A
#
# COMPACT_ATOMS: atom_id res chain seq x y z
N MET A 1 33.13 -24.42 62.35
CA MET A 1 33.24 -25.38 61.22
C MET A 1 31.95 -25.53 60.39
N LYS A 2 30.75 -25.51 60.98
CA LYS A 2 29.47 -25.71 60.27
C LYS A 2 29.13 -24.68 59.17
N ASN A 3 29.50 -23.40 59.35
CA ASN A 3 29.18 -22.34 58.36
C ASN A 3 29.97 -22.47 57.04
N LYS A 4 31.19 -23.03 57.08
CA LYS A 4 32.00 -23.23 55.86
C LYS A 4 31.44 -24.36 55.00
N ALA A 5 30.95 -25.44 55.63
CA ALA A 5 30.32 -26.55 54.91
C ALA A 5 29.02 -26.11 54.21
N PHE A 6 28.21 -25.27 54.87
CA PHE A 6 26.99 -24.70 54.27
C PHE A 6 27.31 -23.81 53.04
N LEU A 7 28.34 -22.96 53.14
CA LEU A 7 28.79 -22.14 52.00
C LEU A 7 29.26 -22.99 50.80
N TRP A 8 29.96 -24.10 51.04
CA TRP A 8 30.36 -25.02 49.96
C TRP A 8 29.18 -25.73 49.29
N ILE A 9 28.18 -26.14 50.07
CA ILE A 9 26.96 -26.74 49.53
C ILE A 9 26.19 -25.73 48.68
N LEU A 10 26.10 -24.48 49.14
CA LEU A 10 25.40 -23.41 48.43
C LEU A 10 26.13 -23.01 47.14
N LEU A 11 27.48 -22.99 47.16
CA LEU A 11 28.30 -22.80 45.97
C LEU A 11 28.11 -23.93 44.95
N LEU A 12 28.13 -25.19 45.39
CA LEU A 12 27.90 -26.35 44.52
C LEU A 12 26.49 -26.36 43.91
N ALA A 13 25.47 -25.96 44.68
CA ALA A 13 24.11 -25.80 44.18
C ALA A 13 24.03 -24.70 43.11
N LEU A 14 24.70 -23.56 43.31
CA LEU A 14 24.77 -22.47 42.32
C LEU A 14 25.47 -22.90 41.04
N VAL A 15 26.57 -23.63 41.14
CA VAL A 15 27.29 -24.18 39.97
C VAL A 15 26.44 -25.20 39.24
N GLY A 16 25.74 -26.08 39.96
CA GLY A 16 24.80 -27.04 39.37
C GLY A 16 23.65 -26.37 38.64
N LEU A 17 23.06 -25.32 39.22
CA LEU A 17 21.99 -24.53 38.59
C LEU A 17 22.49 -23.78 37.35
N ALA A 18 23.68 -23.17 37.42
CA ALA A 18 24.30 -22.52 36.28
C ALA A 18 24.58 -23.54 35.15
N GLY A 19 25.16 -24.69 35.47
CA GLY A 19 25.42 -25.77 34.53
C GLY A 19 24.14 -26.28 33.86
N TRP A 20 23.07 -26.49 34.64
CA TRP A 20 21.76 -26.89 34.13
C TRP A 20 21.14 -25.82 33.22
N PHE A 21 21.22 -24.54 33.59
CA PHE A 21 20.75 -23.42 32.78
C PHE A 21 21.51 -23.33 31.43
N PHE A 22 22.83 -23.46 31.45
CA PHE A 22 23.64 -23.47 30.22
C PHE A 22 23.38 -24.71 29.36
N TYR A 23 23.20 -25.88 29.99
CA TYR A 23 22.85 -27.12 29.28
C TYR A 23 21.47 -27.03 28.62
N GLN A 24 20.44 -26.55 29.32
CA GLN A 24 19.12 -26.32 28.71
C GLN A 24 19.21 -25.35 27.53
N ARG A 25 19.92 -24.23 27.69
CA ARG A 25 20.08 -23.26 26.60
C ARG A 25 20.85 -23.82 25.41
N TYR A 26 21.83 -24.70 25.66
CA TYR A 26 22.56 -25.41 24.61
C TYR A 26 21.66 -26.45 23.91
N ALA A 27 20.90 -27.23 24.68
CA ALA A 27 19.97 -28.22 24.16
C ALA A 27 18.85 -27.58 23.33
N GLU A 28 18.29 -26.46 23.78
CA GLU A 28 17.29 -25.68 23.03
C GLU A 28 17.85 -25.13 21.72
N LYS A 29 19.05 -24.52 21.74
CA LYS A 29 19.68 -24.00 20.52
C LYS A 29 20.04 -25.09 19.50
N ASN A 30 20.35 -26.29 19.96
CA ASN A 30 20.78 -27.41 19.11
C ASN A 30 19.73 -28.50 18.93
N ALA A 31 18.48 -28.27 19.36
CA ALA A 31 17.39 -29.24 19.21
C ALA A 31 17.11 -29.60 17.73
N ASN A 32 17.49 -28.71 16.78
CA ASN A 32 17.41 -28.98 15.35
C ASN A 32 18.59 -28.33 14.59
N PRO A 33 19.76 -29.00 14.52
CA PRO A 33 20.99 -28.42 13.97
C PRO A 33 20.91 -28.15 12.46
N VAL A 34 19.92 -28.71 11.77
CA VAL A 34 19.71 -28.53 10.32
C VAL A 34 18.66 -27.46 9.99
N SER A 35 18.04 -26.84 11.00
CA SER A 35 17.04 -25.76 10.79
C SER A 35 17.58 -24.57 9.98
N GLY A 36 18.87 -24.26 10.13
CA GLY A 36 19.56 -23.21 9.38
C GLY A 36 19.67 -23.47 7.87
N LEU A 37 19.56 -24.74 7.45
CA LEU A 37 19.71 -25.19 6.06
C LEU A 37 18.38 -25.20 5.28
N LYS A 38 17.26 -24.84 5.90
CA LYS A 38 15.97 -24.73 5.20
C LYS A 38 16.01 -23.52 4.26
N PRO A 39 15.72 -23.67 2.96
CA PRO A 39 15.53 -22.55 2.06
C PRO A 39 14.46 -21.59 2.56
N ARG A 40 14.65 -20.29 2.29
CA ARG A 40 13.79 -19.22 2.79
C ARG A 40 13.33 -18.35 1.64
N VAL A 41 12.11 -17.86 1.75
CA VAL A 41 11.57 -16.79 0.91
C VAL A 41 11.32 -15.58 1.79
N GLY A 42 11.42 -14.38 1.25
CA GLY A 42 11.07 -13.15 1.95
C GLY A 42 10.73 -12.04 0.99
N VAL A 43 10.02 -11.02 1.46
CA VAL A 43 9.78 -9.79 0.69
C VAL A 43 10.67 -8.71 1.27
N SER A 44 11.56 -8.14 0.45
CA SER A 44 12.47 -7.07 0.88
C SER A 44 11.84 -5.69 0.72
N ILE A 45 11.30 -5.40 -0.47
CA ILE A 45 10.69 -4.11 -0.82
C ILE A 45 9.47 -4.38 -1.71
N ALA A 46 8.38 -3.64 -1.49
CA ALA A 46 7.24 -3.57 -2.39
C ALA A 46 7.23 -2.17 -3.03
N GLU A 47 7.28 -2.09 -4.35
CA GLU A 47 7.26 -0.83 -5.10
C GLU A 47 5.91 -0.71 -5.83
N ILE A 48 5.07 0.25 -5.44
CA ILE A 48 3.80 0.50 -6.10
C ILE A 48 4.08 1.28 -7.39
N HIS A 49 3.72 0.71 -8.54
CA HIS A 49 3.87 1.37 -9.84
C HIS A 49 2.64 2.16 -10.24
N SER A 50 1.46 1.57 -10.05
CA SER A 50 0.20 2.17 -10.47
C SER A 50 -0.88 1.90 -9.44
N ILE A 51 -1.75 2.88 -9.21
CA ILE A 51 -2.97 2.74 -8.44
C ILE A 51 -4.13 3.20 -9.32
N THR A 52 -5.14 2.35 -9.45
CA THR A 52 -6.40 2.65 -10.14
C THR A 52 -7.58 2.42 -9.19
N ASP A 53 -8.80 2.78 -9.56
CA ASP A 53 -9.98 2.54 -8.72
C ASP A 53 -10.22 1.08 -8.32
N SER A 54 -9.70 0.11 -9.10
CA SER A 54 -9.97 -1.32 -8.89
C SER A 54 -8.74 -2.15 -8.52
N LYS A 55 -7.55 -1.68 -8.89
CA LYS A 55 -6.32 -2.44 -8.75
C LYS A 55 -5.11 -1.58 -8.46
N MET A 56 -4.11 -2.20 -7.84
CA MET A 56 -2.79 -1.64 -7.59
C MET A 56 -1.73 -2.56 -8.19
N ASP A 57 -0.91 -2.04 -9.10
CA ASP A 57 0.18 -2.78 -9.72
C ASP A 57 1.45 -2.57 -8.86
N VAL A 58 2.02 -3.65 -8.35
CA VAL A 58 3.16 -3.63 -7.40
C VAL A 58 4.27 -4.55 -7.88
N ASN A 59 5.50 -4.07 -7.85
CA ASN A 59 6.68 -4.92 -7.99
C ASN A 59 7.16 -5.37 -6.62
N LEU A 60 7.04 -6.67 -6.35
CA LEU A 60 7.55 -7.28 -5.13
C LEU A 60 8.98 -7.77 -5.38
N LYS A 61 9.94 -7.26 -4.61
CA LYS A 61 11.30 -7.82 -4.57
C LYS A 61 11.31 -9.00 -3.61
N VAL A 62 11.28 -10.19 -4.18
CA VAL A 62 11.27 -11.46 -3.44
C VAL A 62 12.70 -11.97 -3.31
N LEU A 63 13.18 -12.06 -2.08
CA LEU A 63 14.45 -12.70 -1.74
C LEU A 63 14.21 -14.21 -1.62
N ILE A 64 14.99 -14.99 -2.35
CA ILE A 64 15.03 -16.45 -2.25
C ILE A 64 16.43 -16.82 -1.78
N ASP A 65 16.52 -17.39 -0.59
CA ASP A 65 17.76 -17.75 0.08
C ASP A 65 17.91 -19.27 0.11
N ASN A 66 19.01 -19.75 -0.47
CA ASN A 66 19.40 -21.15 -0.50
C ASN A 66 20.63 -21.37 0.39
N PRO A 67 20.46 -21.66 1.69
CA PRO A 67 21.57 -21.95 2.60
C PRO A 67 22.17 -23.35 2.40
N LEU A 68 21.62 -24.16 1.50
CA LEU A 68 22.09 -25.53 1.27
C LEU A 68 23.46 -25.53 0.59
N PRO A 69 24.32 -26.54 0.88
CA PRO A 69 25.57 -26.74 0.16
C PRO A 69 25.38 -27.28 -1.27
N LEU A 70 24.15 -27.28 -1.78
CA LEU A 70 23.76 -27.75 -3.10
C LEU A 70 22.94 -26.67 -3.81
N GLY A 71 23.07 -26.58 -5.13
CA GLY A 71 22.26 -25.68 -5.94
C GLY A 71 20.80 -26.10 -6.04
N LEU A 72 19.93 -25.13 -6.30
CA LEU A 72 18.49 -25.32 -6.50
C LEU A 72 18.08 -24.73 -7.85
N SER A 73 17.57 -25.57 -8.73
CA SER A 73 17.05 -25.16 -10.04
C SER A 73 15.52 -25.09 -9.97
N ILE A 74 14.98 -23.88 -10.02
CA ILE A 74 13.54 -23.59 -10.00
C ILE A 74 13.11 -23.31 -11.44
N GLN A 75 12.11 -24.03 -11.94
CA GLN A 75 11.57 -23.84 -13.29
C GLN A 75 10.61 -22.63 -13.33
N ASP A 76 9.70 -22.59 -12.36
CA ASP A 76 8.71 -21.55 -12.17
C ASP A 76 8.18 -21.64 -10.72
N PHE A 77 7.36 -20.67 -10.31
CA PHE A 77 6.66 -20.77 -9.04
C PHE A 77 5.32 -20.04 -9.04
N ALA A 78 4.36 -20.61 -8.33
CA ALA A 78 3.11 -19.95 -7.98
C ALA A 78 3.25 -19.26 -6.63
N TYR A 79 2.60 -18.11 -6.43
CA TYR A 79 2.62 -17.43 -5.13
C TYR A 79 1.28 -16.77 -4.78
N THR A 80 1.06 -16.61 -3.49
CA THR A 80 -0.09 -15.91 -2.91
C THR A 80 0.39 -14.89 -1.89
N VAL A 81 -0.22 -13.70 -1.91
CA VAL A 81 0.01 -12.65 -0.91
C VAL A 81 -1.25 -12.47 -0.08
N ARG A 82 -1.08 -12.46 1.25
CA ARG A 82 -2.15 -12.22 2.22
C ARG A 82 -1.80 -11.07 3.15
N VAL A 83 -2.81 -10.33 3.58
CA VAL A 83 -2.70 -9.31 4.64
C VAL A 83 -3.76 -9.62 5.68
N ASP A 84 -3.34 -9.80 6.94
CA ASP A 84 -4.18 -10.28 8.04
C ASP A 84 -5.01 -11.53 7.65
N GLY A 85 -4.36 -12.47 6.95
CA GLY A 85 -4.98 -13.72 6.48
C GLY A 85 -5.88 -13.58 5.25
N VAL A 86 -6.22 -12.36 4.81
CA VAL A 86 -7.05 -12.14 3.62
C VAL A 86 -6.17 -12.14 2.36
N LYS A 87 -6.52 -12.98 1.37
CA LYS A 87 -5.81 -13.06 0.09
C LYS A 87 -6.05 -11.78 -0.72
N ILE A 88 -4.97 -11.07 -1.03
CA ILE A 88 -5.00 -9.80 -1.80
C ILE A 88 -4.41 -9.94 -3.22
N ALA A 89 -3.57 -10.95 -3.45
CA ALA A 89 -3.01 -11.27 -4.75
C ALA A 89 -2.65 -12.76 -4.85
N GLU A 90 -2.65 -13.27 -6.08
CA GLU A 90 -2.24 -14.62 -6.47
C GLU A 90 -1.78 -14.55 -7.92
N SER A 91 -0.63 -15.13 -8.24
CA SER A 91 -0.07 -15.14 -9.59
C SER A 91 1.01 -16.20 -9.72
N ASP A 92 1.42 -16.45 -10.95
CA ASP A 92 2.53 -17.34 -11.31
C ASP A 92 3.71 -16.52 -11.84
N TYR A 93 4.92 -17.03 -11.61
CA TYR A 93 6.16 -16.51 -12.16
C TYR A 93 6.84 -17.60 -12.99
N ALA A 94 6.80 -17.45 -14.31
CA ALA A 94 7.17 -18.49 -15.26
C ALA A 94 8.67 -18.53 -15.64
N LYS A 95 9.51 -17.65 -15.10
CA LYS A 95 10.93 -17.62 -15.48
C LYS A 95 11.75 -18.54 -14.55
N PRO A 96 12.69 -19.31 -15.11
CA PRO A 96 13.55 -20.16 -14.32
C PRO A 96 14.52 -19.34 -13.47
N ILE A 97 14.85 -19.88 -12.30
CA ILE A 97 15.78 -19.30 -11.33
C ILE A 97 16.78 -20.38 -10.94
N GLU A 98 18.05 -20.10 -11.16
CA GLU A 98 19.16 -20.96 -10.75
C GLU A 98 19.81 -20.36 -9.50
N LEU A 99 19.76 -21.08 -8.39
CA LEU A 99 20.44 -20.71 -7.15
C LEU A 99 21.64 -21.62 -6.97
N LYS A 100 22.82 -21.03 -6.76
CA LYS A 100 24.01 -21.82 -6.40
C LYS A 100 23.90 -22.32 -4.95
N ALA A 101 24.84 -23.17 -4.55
CA ALA A 101 25.00 -23.53 -3.15
C ALA A 101 25.29 -22.27 -2.31
N GLN A 102 24.63 -22.13 -1.17
CA GLN A 102 24.81 -21.01 -0.22
C GLN A 102 24.62 -19.64 -0.87
N ASP A 103 23.62 -19.53 -1.74
CA ASP A 103 23.37 -18.36 -2.58
C ASP A 103 22.00 -17.73 -2.27
N SER A 104 21.87 -16.45 -2.59
CA SER A 104 20.65 -15.67 -2.42
C SER A 104 20.37 -14.90 -3.70
N SER A 105 19.14 -14.99 -4.20
CA SER A 105 18.69 -14.23 -5.37
C SER A 105 17.51 -13.33 -5.03
N VAL A 106 17.51 -12.14 -5.61
CA VAL A 106 16.36 -11.21 -5.52
C VAL A 106 15.67 -11.18 -6.87
N VAL A 107 14.41 -11.58 -6.87
CA VAL A 107 13.57 -11.63 -8.07
C VAL A 107 12.48 -10.59 -7.95
N THR A 108 12.32 -9.77 -8.98
CA THR A 108 11.20 -8.83 -9.06
C THR A 108 10.00 -9.51 -9.67
N VAL A 109 8.91 -9.56 -8.90
CA VAL A 109 7.67 -10.23 -9.29
C VAL A 109 6.55 -9.18 -9.45
N PRO A 110 6.08 -8.91 -10.69
CA PRO A 110 4.98 -8.01 -10.91
C PRO A 110 3.69 -8.64 -10.37
N THR A 111 3.02 -7.92 -9.48
CA THR A 111 1.86 -8.42 -8.73
C THR A 111 0.73 -7.42 -8.83
N GLN A 112 -0.44 -7.89 -9.26
CA GLN A 112 -1.64 -7.09 -9.27
C GLN A 112 -2.46 -7.35 -7.99
N ILE A 113 -2.63 -6.31 -7.18
CA ILE A 113 -3.41 -6.36 -5.93
C ILE A 113 -4.81 -5.84 -6.20
N LYS A 114 -5.83 -6.55 -5.69
CA LYS A 114 -7.23 -6.10 -5.74
C LYS A 114 -7.46 -4.99 -4.71
N LEU A 115 -7.85 -3.81 -5.16
CA LEU A 115 -7.93 -2.62 -4.30
C LEU A 115 -9.05 -2.72 -3.26
N ASP A 116 -10.19 -3.30 -3.62
CA ASP A 116 -11.33 -3.48 -2.72
C ASP A 116 -11.00 -4.38 -1.53
N ALA A 117 -10.28 -5.48 -1.79
CA ALA A 117 -9.83 -6.40 -0.76
C ALA A 117 -8.84 -5.70 0.19
N PHE A 118 -7.84 -5.00 -0.37
CA PHE A 118 -6.85 -4.28 0.41
C PHE A 118 -7.48 -3.16 1.25
N SER A 119 -8.31 -2.31 0.65
CA SER A 119 -8.99 -1.20 1.31
C SER A 119 -9.91 -1.67 2.43
N SER A 120 -10.58 -2.81 2.25
CA SER A 120 -11.45 -3.39 3.29
C SER A 120 -10.64 -3.84 4.51
N ILE A 121 -9.44 -4.38 4.32
CA ILE A 121 -8.54 -4.77 5.41
C ILE A 121 -8.07 -3.51 6.14
N ALA A 122 -7.61 -2.49 5.40
CA ALA A 122 -7.16 -1.23 5.97
C ALA A 122 -8.25 -0.53 6.81
N LYS A 123 -9.49 -0.45 6.29
CA LYS A 123 -10.64 0.13 7.02
C LYS A 123 -10.98 -0.66 8.28
N LYS A 124 -10.97 -2.00 8.22
CA LYS A 124 -11.20 -2.85 9.40
C LYS A 124 -10.09 -2.69 10.44
N GLY A 125 -8.84 -2.57 10.00
CA GLY A 125 -7.70 -2.31 10.87
C GLY A 125 -7.84 -0.96 11.58
N GLU A 126 -8.16 0.10 10.83
CA GLU A 126 -8.43 1.44 11.34
C GLU A 126 -9.55 1.44 12.40
N ALA A 127 -10.68 0.79 12.11
CA ALA A 127 -11.80 0.70 13.05
C ALA A 127 -11.45 -0.02 14.36
N ARG A 128 -10.41 -0.86 14.35
CA ARG A 128 -9.86 -1.55 15.53
C ARG A 128 -8.67 -0.81 16.17
N GLY A 129 -8.29 0.36 15.65
CA GLY A 129 -7.12 1.11 16.11
C GLY A 129 -5.79 0.41 15.80
N GLN A 130 -5.75 -0.46 14.78
CA GLN A 130 -4.52 -1.16 14.38
C GLN A 130 -3.65 -0.26 13.49
N ASP A 131 -2.38 -0.15 13.85
CA ASP A 131 -1.35 0.57 13.09
C ASP A 131 -0.49 -0.36 12.20
N SER A 132 -0.68 -1.67 12.33
CA SER A 132 0.15 -2.70 11.75
C SER A 132 -0.68 -3.94 11.38
N ALA A 133 -0.26 -4.59 10.31
CA ALA A 133 -0.87 -5.82 9.79
C ALA A 133 0.19 -6.89 9.55
N THR A 134 -0.25 -8.14 9.54
CA THR A 134 0.58 -9.30 9.19
C THR A 134 0.52 -9.52 7.69
N TYR A 135 1.64 -9.34 7.02
CA TYR A 135 1.80 -9.59 5.59
C TYR A 135 2.44 -10.96 5.41
N GLN A 136 1.81 -11.81 4.62
CA GLN A 136 2.29 -13.17 4.35
C GLN A 136 2.46 -13.37 2.85
N ILE A 137 3.59 -13.97 2.47
CA ILE A 137 3.80 -14.55 1.14
C ILE A 137 3.93 -16.07 1.28
N ALA A 138 3.21 -16.80 0.45
CA ALA A 138 3.36 -18.24 0.30
C ALA A 138 3.72 -18.54 -1.15
N ALA A 139 4.79 -19.29 -1.38
CA ALA A 139 5.26 -19.66 -2.71
C ALA A 139 5.39 -21.18 -2.83
N LEU A 140 4.95 -21.71 -3.97
CA LEU A 140 5.11 -23.10 -4.38
C LEU A 140 6.06 -23.13 -5.57
N PHE A 141 7.31 -23.51 -5.32
CA PHE A 141 8.35 -23.62 -6.33
C PHE A 141 8.28 -24.98 -7.02
N HIS A 142 8.23 -24.98 -8.35
CA HIS A 142 8.40 -26.18 -9.16
C HIS A 142 9.88 -26.33 -9.52
N LEU A 143 10.46 -27.47 -9.17
CA LEU A 143 11.88 -27.71 -9.32
C LEU A 143 12.15 -28.39 -10.66
N ALA A 144 13.16 -27.90 -11.38
CA ALA A 144 13.58 -28.49 -12.65
C ALA A 144 14.17 -29.90 -12.48
N LYS A 145 14.64 -30.22 -11.27
CA LYS A 145 15.12 -31.55 -10.87
C LYS A 145 14.62 -31.86 -9.46
N PRO A 146 14.26 -33.12 -9.18
CA PRO A 146 13.86 -33.53 -7.84
C PRO A 146 14.93 -33.17 -6.81
N PHE A 147 14.54 -32.49 -5.73
CA PHE A 147 15.40 -32.16 -4.61
C PHE A 147 14.88 -32.89 -3.37
N LEU A 148 15.71 -33.75 -2.77
CA LEU A 148 15.32 -34.61 -1.64
C LEU A 148 14.04 -35.43 -1.92
N GLY A 149 13.92 -35.95 -3.16
CA GLY A 149 12.78 -36.75 -3.59
C GLY A 149 11.48 -35.94 -3.80
N LYS A 150 11.56 -34.61 -3.85
CA LYS A 150 10.42 -33.73 -4.11
C LYS A 150 10.67 -32.90 -5.36
N ASP A 151 9.65 -32.81 -6.19
CA ASP A 151 9.65 -31.95 -7.38
C ASP A 151 9.12 -30.55 -7.06
N THR A 152 8.63 -30.35 -5.83
CA THR A 152 8.11 -29.07 -5.38
C THR A 152 8.61 -28.70 -3.99
N LEU A 153 8.76 -27.39 -3.77
CA LEU A 153 9.13 -26.82 -2.49
C LEU A 153 8.15 -25.71 -2.12
N ARG A 154 7.47 -25.85 -0.97
CA ARG A 154 6.58 -24.83 -0.43
C ARG A 154 7.29 -24.02 0.64
N LEU A 155 7.43 -22.72 0.41
CA LEU A 155 8.01 -21.78 1.37
C LEU A 155 7.00 -20.70 1.70
N GLU A 156 7.02 -20.29 2.96
CA GLU A 156 6.15 -19.23 3.45
C GLU A 156 6.98 -18.27 4.31
N ALA A 157 6.63 -17.00 4.24
CA ALA A 157 7.18 -15.99 5.11
C ALA A 157 6.08 -15.02 5.52
N GLU A 158 6.14 -14.61 6.77
CA GLU A 158 5.26 -13.62 7.35
C GLU A 158 6.08 -12.52 8.01
N LYS A 159 5.55 -11.30 7.94
CA LYS A 159 6.15 -10.15 8.60
C LYS A 159 5.06 -9.19 9.04
N ARG A 160 5.17 -8.72 10.28
CA ARG A 160 4.34 -7.62 10.77
C ARG A 160 4.94 -6.31 10.30
N LEU A 161 4.17 -5.52 9.54
CA LEU A 161 4.58 -4.23 8.98
C LEU A 161 3.50 -3.18 9.26
N PRO A 162 3.81 -1.87 9.13
CA PRO A 162 2.80 -0.82 9.21
C PRO A 162 1.63 -1.08 8.25
N LEU A 163 0.43 -0.74 8.70
CA LEU A 163 -0.78 -0.82 7.89
C LEU A 163 -0.78 0.35 6.91
N PHE A 164 -0.62 0.08 5.63
CA PHE A 164 -0.66 1.11 4.60
C PHE A 164 -2.10 1.50 4.26
N HIS A 165 -2.34 2.80 4.17
CA HIS A 165 -3.61 3.38 3.75
C HIS A 165 -3.44 4.08 2.40
N LEU A 166 -4.36 3.81 1.48
CA LEU A 166 -4.42 4.59 0.24
C LEU A 166 -4.85 6.03 0.59
N PRO A 167 -4.23 7.06 -0.02
CA PRO A 167 -4.67 8.42 0.17
C PRO A 167 -6.12 8.57 -0.35
N GLU A 168 -6.99 9.19 0.44
CA GLU A 168 -8.36 9.48 0.01
C GLU A 168 -8.40 10.89 -0.59
N ILE A 169 -9.11 11.04 -1.71
CA ILE A 169 -9.27 12.32 -2.40
C ILE A 169 -10.77 12.62 -2.51
N GLN A 170 -11.17 13.82 -2.11
CA GLN A 170 -12.57 14.24 -2.10
C GLN A 170 -12.69 15.63 -2.71
N LEU A 171 -13.67 15.81 -3.61
CA LEU A 171 -14.08 17.15 -4.04
C LEU A 171 -15.02 17.73 -2.98
N VAL A 172 -14.61 18.84 -2.35
CA VAL A 172 -15.35 19.42 -1.20
C VAL A 172 -15.94 20.79 -1.48
N GLY A 173 -15.56 21.41 -2.60
CA GLY A 173 -16.07 22.72 -3.00
C GLY A 173 -15.57 23.13 -4.38
N TYR A 174 -16.14 24.20 -4.90
CA TYR A 174 -15.67 24.89 -6.10
C TYR A 174 -16.01 26.38 -6.03
N ASP A 175 -15.13 27.28 -6.44
CA ASP A 175 -15.41 28.71 -6.48
C ASP A 175 -15.24 29.25 -7.90
N VAL A 176 -16.13 30.15 -8.32
CA VAL A 176 -16.05 30.77 -9.64
C VAL A 176 -15.38 32.12 -9.48
N GLU A 177 -14.12 32.24 -9.92
CA GLU A 177 -13.37 33.50 -9.75
C GLU A 177 -13.80 34.55 -10.76
N LYS A 178 -13.79 34.21 -12.06
CA LYS A 178 -13.98 35.18 -13.15
C LYS A 178 -14.75 34.58 -14.31
N PHE A 179 -15.88 35.18 -14.64
CA PHE A 179 -16.59 34.94 -15.89
C PHE A 179 -15.93 35.76 -17.00
N ARG A 180 -15.42 35.10 -18.05
CA ARG A 180 -15.02 35.75 -19.30
C ARG A 180 -15.86 35.19 -20.45
N LEU A 181 -16.10 36.00 -21.49
CA LEU A 181 -16.98 35.63 -22.62
C LEU A 181 -16.61 34.30 -23.32
N LYS A 182 -15.34 33.88 -23.24
CA LYS A 182 -14.87 32.61 -23.85
C LYS A 182 -14.58 31.52 -22.81
N ASN A 183 -13.92 31.88 -21.71
CA ASN A 183 -13.47 30.96 -20.68
C ASN A 183 -13.88 31.47 -19.29
N THR A 184 -14.32 30.56 -18.42
CA THR A 184 -14.56 30.82 -17.00
C THR A 184 -13.48 30.13 -16.19
N ASP A 185 -12.86 30.86 -15.26
CA ASP A 185 -11.89 30.32 -14.32
C ASP A 185 -12.66 29.74 -13.11
N LEU A 186 -12.46 28.45 -12.82
CA LEU A 186 -13.11 27.71 -11.73
C LEU A 186 -12.04 27.11 -10.82
N ASP A 187 -12.12 27.39 -9.53
CA ASP A 187 -11.23 26.84 -8.52
C ASP A 187 -11.88 25.64 -7.85
N LEU A 188 -11.35 24.43 -8.05
CA LEU A 188 -11.82 23.23 -7.35
C LEU A 188 -11.12 23.10 -6.00
N GLN A 189 -11.89 22.96 -4.93
CA GLN A 189 -11.38 22.68 -3.60
C GLN A 189 -11.34 21.16 -3.38
N ILE A 190 -10.15 20.59 -3.39
CA ILE A 190 -9.93 19.15 -3.28
C ILE A 190 -9.27 18.85 -1.93
N ARG A 191 -9.92 18.00 -1.14
CA ARG A 191 -9.41 17.49 0.12
C ARG A 191 -8.60 16.23 -0.12
N PHE A 192 -7.35 16.26 0.32
CA PHE A 192 -6.47 15.10 0.39
C PHE A 192 -6.38 14.63 1.84
N ILE A 193 -6.66 13.35 2.07
CA ILE A 193 -6.60 12.71 3.39
C ILE A 193 -5.49 11.66 3.35
N ASN A 194 -4.41 11.93 4.08
CA ASN A 194 -3.30 11.01 4.23
C ASN A 194 -3.31 10.43 5.66
N LYS A 195 -3.71 9.17 5.77
CA LYS A 195 -3.72 8.44 7.04
C LYS A 195 -2.38 7.77 7.36
N ASN A 196 -1.40 7.80 6.46
CA ASN A 196 -0.09 7.20 6.70
C ASN A 196 0.79 8.07 7.61
N ASP A 197 1.85 7.47 8.12
CA ASP A 197 2.89 8.10 8.95
C ASP A 197 4.02 8.75 8.14
N PHE A 198 3.87 8.84 6.82
CA PHE A 198 4.80 9.51 5.90
C PHE A 198 4.07 10.48 4.96
N ASP A 199 4.80 11.47 4.47
CA ASP A 199 4.27 12.46 3.52
C ASP A 199 4.06 11.84 2.15
N ILE A 200 3.02 12.29 1.44
CA ILE A 200 2.74 11.91 0.05
C ILE A 200 2.74 13.17 -0.80
N SER A 201 3.59 13.18 -1.83
CA SER A 201 3.65 14.25 -2.82
C SER A 201 2.95 13.84 -4.09
N PHE A 202 2.07 14.69 -4.61
CA PHE A 202 1.39 14.54 -5.89
C PHE A 202 2.00 15.55 -6.88
N LYS A 203 2.40 15.07 -8.05
CA LYS A 203 3.08 15.85 -9.09
C LYS A 203 2.39 15.68 -10.43
N ASP A 204 2.54 16.67 -11.30
CA ASP A 204 2.05 16.64 -12.68
C ASP A 204 0.57 16.25 -12.77
N MET A 205 -0.26 16.85 -11.91
CA MET A 205 -1.66 16.45 -11.79
C MET A 205 -2.43 16.90 -13.02
N THR A 206 -2.96 15.94 -13.76
CA THR A 206 -3.93 16.16 -14.83
C THR A 206 -5.29 15.70 -14.36
N TYR A 207 -6.32 16.43 -14.73
CA TYR A 207 -7.66 16.10 -14.28
C TYR A 207 -8.70 16.43 -15.34
N SER A 208 -9.80 15.70 -15.30
CA SER A 208 -10.95 15.97 -16.14
C SER A 208 -12.26 15.77 -15.40
N VAL A 209 -13.19 16.70 -15.58
CA VAL A 209 -14.51 16.65 -14.96
C VAL A 209 -15.55 16.37 -16.03
N ASP A 210 -16.27 15.27 -15.88
CA ASP A 210 -17.47 14.96 -16.63
C ASP A 210 -18.69 15.46 -15.86
N LEU A 211 -19.51 16.27 -16.54
CA LEU A 211 -20.73 16.86 -16.00
C LEU A 211 -21.94 16.32 -16.79
N GLY A 212 -22.78 15.50 -16.15
CA GLY A 212 -23.99 14.96 -16.79
C GLY A 212 -23.72 13.78 -17.74
N LYS A 213 -24.14 13.87 -19.01
CA LYS A 213 -23.91 12.82 -20.05
C LYS A 213 -22.66 13.12 -20.90
N GLU A 214 -22.12 12.08 -21.55
CA GLU A 214 -20.90 12.09 -22.38
C GLU A 214 -20.78 13.31 -23.31
N GLY A 215 -19.56 13.86 -23.41
CA GLY A 215 -19.20 14.98 -24.31
C GLY A 215 -18.98 16.33 -23.62
N ASN A 216 -19.31 16.45 -22.32
CA ASN A 216 -19.10 17.66 -21.52
C ASN A 216 -17.83 17.60 -20.65
N THR A 217 -16.79 16.91 -21.09
CA THR A 217 -15.54 16.78 -20.34
C THR A 217 -14.76 18.09 -20.35
N ILE A 218 -14.48 18.60 -19.16
CA ILE A 218 -13.55 19.71 -18.92
C ILE A 218 -12.21 19.10 -18.56
N ARG A 219 -11.10 19.70 -19.00
CA ARG A 219 -9.75 19.22 -18.68
C ARG A 219 -8.92 20.36 -18.11
N GLY A 220 -8.01 20.02 -17.21
CA GLY A 220 -7.00 20.93 -16.73
C GLY A 220 -5.76 20.19 -16.23
N GLN A 221 -4.75 20.96 -15.88
CA GLN A 221 -3.47 20.44 -15.39
C GLN A 221 -2.88 21.41 -14.36
N SER A 222 -2.21 20.85 -13.35
CA SER A 222 -1.38 21.56 -12.41
C SER A 222 0.04 20.97 -12.44
N SER A 223 1.01 21.79 -12.85
CA SER A 223 2.42 21.41 -12.94
C SER A 223 3.18 21.52 -11.61
N GLY A 224 2.49 21.87 -10.52
CA GLY A 224 3.08 22.02 -9.19
C GLY A 224 3.25 20.68 -8.46
N VAL A 225 3.89 20.76 -7.28
CA VAL A 225 3.99 19.65 -6.33
C VAL A 225 3.06 19.93 -5.16
N THR A 226 2.06 19.08 -4.96
CA THR A 226 1.19 19.10 -3.79
C THR A 226 1.72 18.13 -2.75
N ILE A 227 2.31 18.64 -1.67
CA ILE A 227 2.80 17.82 -0.55
C ILE A 227 1.69 17.71 0.48
N VAL A 228 1.24 16.48 0.74
CA VAL A 228 0.24 16.14 1.76
C VAL A 228 0.98 15.48 2.93
N PRO A 229 1.14 16.18 4.07
CA PRO A 229 1.88 15.66 5.21
C PRO A 229 1.32 14.35 5.77
N ALA A 230 2.14 13.61 6.50
CA ALA A 230 1.73 12.48 7.32
C ALA A 230 0.55 12.85 8.23
N ARG A 231 -0.38 11.90 8.43
CA ARG A 231 -1.55 12.03 9.32
C ARG A 231 -2.33 13.34 9.12
N SER A 232 -2.48 13.80 7.88
CA SER A 232 -3.09 15.09 7.58
C SER A 232 -4.35 14.97 6.72
N ASN A 233 -5.21 15.98 6.84
CA ASN A 233 -6.40 16.16 6.03
C ASN A 233 -6.43 17.64 5.60
N LYS A 234 -5.98 17.92 4.38
CA LYS A 234 -5.80 19.29 3.88
C LYS A 234 -6.57 19.51 2.59
N VAL A 235 -7.13 20.71 2.45
CA VAL A 235 -7.81 21.15 1.24
C VAL A 235 -6.82 21.96 0.40
N TYR A 236 -6.75 21.64 -0.89
CA TYR A 236 -5.95 22.34 -1.88
C TYR A 236 -6.85 22.84 -2.99
N THR A 237 -6.60 24.07 -3.44
CA THR A 237 -7.31 24.67 -4.55
C THR A 237 -6.59 24.35 -5.85
N ILE A 238 -7.32 23.83 -6.82
CA ILE A 238 -6.80 23.51 -8.15
C ILE A 238 -7.57 24.33 -9.19
N PRO A 239 -6.91 25.26 -9.89
CA PRO A 239 -7.55 26.12 -10.87
C PRO A 239 -7.85 25.35 -12.15
N VAL A 240 -9.07 25.44 -12.65
CA VAL A 240 -9.60 24.74 -13.82
C VAL A 240 -10.20 25.75 -14.79
N GLN A 241 -9.92 25.61 -16.08
CA GLN A 241 -10.51 26.48 -17.11
C GLN A 241 -11.69 25.80 -17.79
N LEU A 242 -12.84 26.47 -17.75
CA LEU A 242 -14.08 26.03 -18.39
C LEU A 242 -14.30 26.82 -19.68
N THR A 243 -14.65 26.14 -20.77
CA THR A 243 -15.17 26.82 -21.96
C THR A 243 -16.66 27.10 -21.77
N VAL A 244 -17.11 28.34 -22.03
CA VAL A 244 -18.50 28.79 -21.81
C VAL A 244 -19.53 27.90 -22.51
N GLY A 245 -19.25 27.43 -23.74
CA GLY A 245 -20.16 26.54 -24.48
C GLY A 245 -20.42 25.19 -23.80
N LYS A 246 -19.43 24.63 -23.09
CA LYS A 246 -19.60 23.39 -22.31
C LYS A 246 -20.38 23.64 -21.02
N MET A 247 -20.10 24.77 -20.35
CA MET A 247 -20.82 25.21 -19.15
C MET A 247 -22.31 25.48 -19.43
N LEU A 248 -22.65 26.10 -20.55
CA LEU A 248 -24.05 26.34 -20.97
C LEU A 248 -24.80 25.04 -21.23
N LYS A 249 -24.19 24.07 -21.93
CA LYS A 249 -24.80 22.75 -22.13
C LYS A 249 -25.01 22.01 -20.81
N ALA A 250 -24.04 22.06 -19.91
CA ALA A 250 -24.15 21.44 -18.58
C ALA A 250 -25.27 22.08 -17.75
N SER A 251 -25.38 23.41 -17.74
CA SER A 251 -26.41 24.13 -16.97
C SER A 251 -27.83 23.89 -17.51
N VAL A 252 -28.02 23.81 -18.83
CA VAL A 252 -29.31 23.37 -19.40
C VAL A 252 -29.66 21.95 -18.94
N GLN A 253 -28.70 21.02 -18.96
CA GLN A 253 -28.93 19.67 -18.45
C GLN A 253 -29.22 19.64 -16.94
N MET A 254 -28.58 20.50 -16.14
CA MET A 254 -28.85 20.66 -14.70
C MET A 254 -30.28 21.13 -14.48
N LEU A 255 -30.78 22.11 -15.24
CA LEU A 255 -32.15 22.58 -15.13
C LEU A 255 -33.18 21.48 -15.42
N PHE A 256 -32.88 20.57 -16.34
CA PHE A 256 -33.75 19.43 -16.65
C PHE A 256 -33.61 18.24 -15.68
N LYS A 257 -32.44 18.04 -15.05
CA LYS A 257 -32.17 16.94 -14.12
C LYS A 257 -32.37 17.28 -12.65
N GLY A 258 -32.45 18.56 -12.29
CA GLY A 258 -32.57 19.01 -10.91
C GLY A 258 -31.26 18.86 -10.10
N LYS A 259 -31.40 18.69 -8.79
CA LYS A 259 -30.29 18.73 -7.81
C LYS A 259 -29.38 17.49 -7.83
N ASP A 260 -29.87 16.37 -8.33
CA ASP A 260 -29.12 15.11 -8.49
C ASP A 260 -28.22 15.11 -9.74
N PHE A 261 -27.55 16.23 -10.01
CA PHE A 261 -26.70 16.34 -11.19
C PHE A 261 -25.35 15.62 -10.94
N PRO A 262 -25.07 14.50 -11.63
CA PRO A 262 -23.90 13.70 -11.34
C PRO A 262 -22.65 14.31 -11.96
N TYR A 263 -21.52 14.13 -11.28
CA TYR A 263 -20.19 14.44 -11.80
C TYR A 263 -19.25 13.24 -11.68
N ALA A 264 -18.23 13.21 -12.54
CA ALA A 264 -17.07 12.34 -12.38
C ALA A 264 -15.79 13.15 -12.59
N LEU A 265 -14.97 13.27 -11.54
CA LEU A 265 -13.65 13.87 -11.57
C LEU A 265 -12.61 12.76 -11.74
N HIS A 266 -12.03 12.67 -12.93
CA HIS A 266 -10.89 11.82 -13.22
C HIS A 266 -9.63 12.58 -12.86
N LEU A 267 -8.72 11.94 -12.13
CA LEU A 267 -7.45 12.52 -11.69
C LEU A 267 -6.33 11.54 -12.03
N ASP A 268 -5.30 12.02 -12.72
CA ASP A 268 -4.08 11.28 -13.05
C ASP A 268 -2.86 12.10 -12.60
N CYS A 269 -2.02 11.52 -11.76
CA CYS A 269 -0.83 12.18 -11.22
C CYS A 269 0.28 11.18 -10.87
N LYS A 270 1.50 11.71 -10.74
CA LYS A 270 2.62 10.97 -10.14
C LYS A 270 2.61 11.17 -8.64
N MET A 271 2.79 10.09 -7.90
CA MET A 271 3.01 10.11 -6.46
C MET A 271 4.48 9.87 -6.13
N ALA A 272 4.92 10.48 -5.04
CA ALA A 272 6.23 10.24 -4.45
C ALA A 272 6.14 10.35 -2.92
N SER A 273 6.99 9.60 -2.22
CA SER A 273 7.13 9.69 -0.77
C SER A 273 8.59 9.48 -0.38
N THR A 274 8.93 9.81 0.87
CA THR A 274 10.15 9.35 1.52
C THR A 274 10.15 7.83 1.74
N ASN A 275 8.97 7.21 1.77
CA ASN A 275 8.82 5.77 1.76
C ASN A 275 9.10 5.22 0.34
N ASP A 276 10.06 4.30 0.24
CA ASP A 276 10.47 3.68 -1.04
C ASP A 276 9.32 2.99 -1.78
N MET A 277 8.26 2.60 -1.08
CA MET A 277 7.09 1.97 -1.68
C MET A 277 6.37 2.84 -2.70
N LEU A 278 6.38 4.17 -2.53
CA LEU A 278 5.71 5.10 -3.44
C LEU A 278 6.66 5.84 -4.38
N LYS A 279 7.90 5.37 -4.51
CA LYS A 279 8.94 6.04 -5.30
C LYS A 279 8.63 5.92 -6.79
N ASN A 280 8.03 6.97 -7.36
CA ASN A 280 7.59 7.07 -8.76
C ASN A 280 6.30 6.29 -9.09
N SER A 281 5.37 6.19 -8.14
CA SER A 281 4.05 5.61 -8.43
C SER A 281 3.22 6.54 -9.30
N GLN A 282 2.31 5.99 -10.08
CA GLN A 282 1.23 6.74 -10.74
C GLN A 282 -0.09 6.43 -10.06
N MET A 283 -0.98 7.40 -9.99
CA MET A 283 -2.33 7.23 -9.48
C MET A 283 -3.32 7.76 -10.51
N LYS A 284 -4.28 6.92 -10.88
CA LYS A 284 -5.41 7.25 -11.74
C LYS A 284 -6.69 6.93 -11.01
N THR A 285 -7.46 7.92 -10.60
CA THR A 285 -8.69 7.68 -9.85
C THR A 285 -9.85 8.47 -10.38
N VAL A 286 -11.07 7.95 -10.19
CA VAL A 286 -12.30 8.61 -10.57
C VAL A 286 -13.18 8.83 -9.35
N ILE A 287 -13.32 10.10 -8.97
CA ILE A 287 -14.19 10.55 -7.88
C ILE A 287 -15.56 10.85 -8.47
N ARG A 288 -16.60 10.14 -8.00
CA ARG A 288 -17.99 10.30 -8.45
C ARG A 288 -18.86 10.85 -7.32
N GLY A 289 -19.82 11.68 -7.66
CA GLY A 289 -20.80 12.21 -6.71
C GLY A 289 -21.87 13.07 -7.39
N ASN A 290 -22.72 13.73 -6.59
CA ASN A 290 -23.68 14.72 -7.07
C ASN A 290 -23.26 16.13 -6.65
N LEU A 291 -23.65 17.14 -7.42
CA LEU A 291 -23.32 18.54 -7.08
C LEU A 291 -23.97 19.02 -5.77
N GLU A 292 -25.16 18.51 -5.41
CA GLU A 292 -25.81 18.83 -4.13
C GLU A 292 -24.97 18.39 -2.92
N ASP A 293 -24.27 17.25 -3.03
CA ASP A 293 -23.39 16.74 -1.97
C ASP A 293 -22.25 17.72 -1.67
N ILE A 294 -21.73 18.39 -2.70
CA ILE A 294 -20.66 19.38 -2.57
C ILE A 294 -21.16 20.63 -1.84
N GLU A 295 -22.37 21.11 -2.14
CA GLU A 295 -22.96 22.27 -1.44
C GLU A 295 -23.17 21.99 0.06
N GLY A 296 -23.58 20.76 0.41
CA GLY A 296 -23.67 20.32 1.81
C GLY A 296 -22.30 20.26 2.50
N LEU A 297 -21.27 19.82 1.79
CA LEU A 297 -19.89 19.78 2.31
C LEU A 297 -19.28 21.17 2.50
N LYS A 298 -19.50 22.10 1.57
CA LYS A 298 -19.08 23.51 1.71
C LYS A 298 -19.57 24.13 3.01
N LYS A 299 -20.86 23.97 3.33
CA LYS A 299 -21.46 24.46 4.59
C LYS A 299 -20.76 23.89 5.83
N THR A 300 -20.27 22.65 5.77
CA THR A 300 -19.56 22.01 6.89
C THR A 300 -18.12 22.50 7.03
N VAL A 301 -17.46 22.85 5.91
CA VAL A 301 -16.10 23.40 5.89
C VAL A 301 -16.08 24.85 6.38
N GLU A 302 -17.09 25.66 6.02
CA GLU A 302 -17.20 27.07 6.45
C GLU A 302 -17.57 27.25 7.93
N VAL A 303 -18.15 26.24 8.59
CA VAL A 303 -18.62 26.32 10.00
C VAL A 303 -17.49 26.22 11.05
N LYS A 304 -16.21 26.25 10.67
CA LYS A 304 -15.11 26.45 11.64
C LYS A 304 -14.35 27.76 11.42
N PRO A 305 -14.77 28.79 12.16
CA PRO A 305 -13.83 29.55 12.97
C PRO A 305 -14.36 29.62 14.41
N LYS A 306 -13.85 28.75 15.29
CA LYS A 306 -13.88 29.06 16.71
C LYS A 306 -12.67 29.96 16.95
N LYS A 307 -12.91 31.27 16.92
CA LYS A 307 -11.99 32.24 17.52
C LYS A 307 -12.01 31.98 19.02
N ASP A 308 -10.87 31.59 19.57
CA ASP A 308 -10.50 31.93 20.94
C ASP A 308 -9.61 33.18 20.86
#